data_AF-A0A7S1Z3S5-F1
#
_entry.id   AF-A0A7S1Z3S5-F1
#
_cell.length_a   1.000
_cell.length_b   1.000
_cell.length_c   1.000
_cell.angle_alpha   90.00
_cell.angle_beta   90.00
_cell.angle_gamma   90.00
#
_symmetry.space_group_name_H-M   'P 1'
#
loop_
_entity.id
_entity.type
_entity.pdbx_description
1 polymer ?
#
loop_
_entity_poly.entity_id
_entity_poly.type
_entity_poly.pdbx_seq_one_letter_code
_entity_poly.pdbx_strand_id
1 'polypeptide(L)'
;MGITRRRETTLEVNESSSVATKQKTNHGLPTLTRLAKKKNRDHKKVFIFLCILVIFIIVILEITIHKENTVLNFDYTLDYDTSSNVLLNEKTTPQLATLNDNRIVQMDGQNNNISNKKPKFIIHVGPPKTGSTTLQCTLESLRSQLDQDGIVYIGRPECHNQRIHIGDETKKEFRLFDKALVLGYDCHKQLIEYQTQNMIDGNNSGTSTTSGLPLPSCWDDFIHHLGSYKEQNKHVIFSDEAMSNRIARTWQYRPDIPYPFQALKSVLENMGWDVQVLIIHRPLYDYLPSVYIEKYKIGPNKIRLRKWHEQGINNGTNCPAQNGRIVPRPFDGKPTTNEITIANLLDKEQKLYPTPAQVIEIFLRSEFNVIAVDMMEKKFSSNHNKELDFIQHIICNVFPATHNTCKALLEVTKNEKNEEESNTKQLNPSLSLFYDFIAVEACAIGVLNGTQISRDIARDGIQRYHEIVQGLKPNDLPLICPSDAEIEQILNASLDHQERICRNVEAKCNEEAKDMIRHQSNFWKSIDEKKKFCTVDTNKVLKETQWIEFLSSSSNFM
;
A
#
# COMPACT_ATOMS: atom_id res chain seq x y z
N MET A 1 53.97 -20.64 -13.65
CA MET A 1 53.71 -20.90 -12.22
C MET A 1 52.23 -21.14 -12.04
N GLY A 2 51.81 -22.40 -12.10
CA GLY A 2 50.41 -22.81 -12.00
C GLY A 2 50.12 -23.35 -10.60
N ILE A 3 49.06 -22.82 -9.97
CA ILE A 3 48.57 -23.28 -8.67
C ILE A 3 47.22 -23.95 -8.90
N THR A 4 47.23 -25.28 -8.90
CA THR A 4 46.05 -26.15 -8.91
C THR A 4 45.60 -26.37 -7.46
N ARG A 5 44.38 -25.92 -7.11
CA ARG A 5 43.72 -26.24 -5.84
C ARG A 5 42.84 -27.49 -6.02
N ARG A 6 43.25 -28.60 -5.39
CA ARG A 6 42.41 -29.78 -5.10
C ARG A 6 41.38 -29.41 -4.04
N ARG A 7 40.12 -29.77 -4.25
CA ARG A 7 39.09 -29.90 -3.20
C ARG A 7 38.80 -31.38 -3.01
N GLU A 8 39.00 -31.86 -1.80
CA GLU A 8 38.58 -33.17 -1.31
C GLU A 8 37.09 -33.13 -0.98
N THR A 9 36.36 -34.13 -1.47
CA THR A 9 34.95 -34.39 -1.16
C THR A 9 34.91 -35.59 -0.22
N THR A 10 34.51 -35.36 1.03
CA THR A 10 34.18 -36.41 1.99
C THR A 10 32.78 -36.95 1.71
N LEU A 11 32.72 -38.29 1.62
CA LEU A 11 31.50 -39.10 1.57
C LEU A 11 30.80 -39.12 2.93
N GLU A 12 29.48 -38.92 2.94
CA GLU A 12 28.60 -39.42 3.99
C GLU A 12 27.69 -40.50 3.42
N VAL A 13 27.79 -41.68 4.03
CA VAL A 13 27.01 -42.89 3.78
C VAL A 13 25.80 -42.84 4.71
N ASN A 14 24.59 -42.80 4.15
CA ASN A 14 23.35 -42.98 4.92
C ASN A 14 22.84 -44.42 4.75
N GLU A 15 22.82 -45.14 5.86
CA GLU A 15 22.25 -46.48 6.00
C GLU A 15 20.73 -46.46 5.83
N SER A 16 20.23 -47.40 5.04
CA SER A 16 18.82 -47.62 4.75
C SER A 16 18.25 -48.68 5.68
N SER A 17 17.21 -48.30 6.41
CA SER A 17 16.48 -49.16 7.34
C SER A 17 15.48 -50.06 6.60
N SER A 18 15.64 -51.36 6.81
CA SER A 18 14.79 -52.44 6.29
C SER A 18 13.44 -52.49 7.00
N VAL A 19 12.33 -52.37 6.25
CA VAL A 19 10.98 -52.64 6.75
C VAL A 19 10.49 -54.00 6.22
N ALA A 20 10.25 -54.90 7.17
CA ALA A 20 9.84 -56.28 6.98
C ALA A 20 8.41 -56.41 6.42
N THR A 21 8.27 -57.19 5.36
CA THR A 21 7.01 -57.66 4.79
C THR A 21 6.52 -58.88 5.59
N LYS A 22 5.38 -58.76 6.28
CA LYS A 22 4.67 -59.88 6.89
C LYS A 22 3.35 -60.10 6.15
N GLN A 23 3.31 -61.12 5.31
CA GLN A 23 2.09 -61.76 4.83
C GLN A 23 1.34 -62.40 6.02
N LYS A 24 0.05 -62.10 6.15
CA LYS A 24 -0.90 -62.91 6.92
C LYS A 24 -2.21 -62.99 6.17
N THR A 25 -2.49 -64.16 5.64
CA THR A 25 -3.81 -64.65 5.25
C THR A 25 -4.66 -64.85 6.50
N ASN A 26 -5.95 -64.51 6.43
CA ASN A 26 -7.02 -65.16 7.19
C ASN A 26 -8.39 -64.71 6.65
N HIS A 27 -9.11 -65.65 6.05
CA HIS A 27 -10.54 -65.56 5.76
C HIS A 27 -11.31 -65.83 7.06
N GLY A 28 -12.19 -64.91 7.45
CA GLY A 28 -13.10 -65.04 8.58
C GLY A 28 -14.47 -64.48 8.25
N LEU A 29 -15.48 -65.34 8.36
CA LEU A 29 -16.92 -65.14 8.11
C LEU A 29 -17.50 -63.93 8.88
N PRO A 30 -18.43 -63.13 8.32
CA PRO A 30 -19.05 -62.02 9.04
C PRO A 30 -20.24 -62.48 9.90
N THR A 31 -20.09 -62.36 11.22
CA THR A 31 -21.15 -62.52 12.23
C THR A 31 -22.18 -61.37 12.20
N LEU A 32 -23.45 -61.74 12.39
CA LEU A 32 -24.71 -60.97 12.34
C LEU A 32 -24.83 -59.71 13.25
N THR A 33 -23.78 -59.26 13.92
CA THR A 33 -23.81 -58.12 14.85
C THR A 33 -23.69 -56.74 14.19
N ARG A 34 -23.49 -56.67 12.86
CA ARG A 34 -23.31 -55.38 12.13
C ARG A 34 -24.60 -54.66 11.74
N LEU A 35 -25.76 -55.31 11.77
CA LEU A 35 -27.02 -54.67 11.34
C LEU A 35 -27.66 -53.79 12.43
N ALA A 36 -27.46 -54.08 13.73
CA ALA A 36 -28.01 -53.26 14.82
C ALA A 36 -27.26 -51.93 15.02
N LYS A 37 -25.95 -51.88 14.72
CA LYS A 37 -25.13 -50.65 14.87
C LYS A 37 -25.36 -49.62 13.75
N LYS A 38 -25.88 -50.04 12.59
CA LYS A 38 -26.14 -49.13 11.47
C LYS A 38 -27.36 -48.24 11.73
N LYS A 39 -28.43 -48.80 12.31
CA LYS A 39 -29.68 -48.06 12.59
C LYS A 39 -29.49 -46.91 13.59
N ASN A 40 -28.59 -47.06 14.58
CA ASN A 40 -28.35 -46.01 15.59
C ASN A 40 -27.45 -44.86 15.09
N ARG A 41 -26.73 -45.06 13.97
CA ARG A 41 -25.88 -44.01 13.36
C ARG A 41 -26.70 -43.01 12.55
N ASP A 42 -27.81 -43.46 11.97
CA ASP A 42 -28.65 -42.61 11.12
C ASP A 42 -29.51 -41.65 11.95
N HIS A 43 -30.01 -42.08 13.13
CA HIS A 43 -30.72 -41.18 14.05
C HIS A 43 -29.83 -40.04 14.58
N LYS A 44 -28.55 -40.30 14.86
CA LYS A 44 -27.60 -39.24 15.27
C LYS A 44 -27.36 -38.22 14.16
N LYS A 45 -27.30 -38.65 12.90
CA LYS A 45 -27.12 -37.73 11.77
C LYS A 45 -28.35 -36.85 11.55
N VAL A 46 -29.55 -37.42 11.67
CA VAL A 46 -30.81 -36.66 11.59
C VAL A 46 -30.92 -35.65 12.73
N PHE A 47 -30.56 -36.04 13.95
CA PHE A 47 -30.57 -35.12 15.10
C PHE A 47 -29.58 -33.95 14.92
N ILE A 48 -28.34 -34.24 14.49
CA ILE A 48 -27.35 -33.19 14.21
C ILE A 48 -27.83 -32.24 13.11
N PHE A 49 -28.45 -32.77 12.05
CA PHE A 49 -29.01 -31.95 10.98
C PHE A 49 -30.13 -31.03 11.47
N LEU A 50 -31.03 -31.53 12.33
CA LEU A 50 -32.09 -30.73 12.94
C LEU A 50 -31.52 -29.62 13.85
N CYS A 51 -30.48 -29.91 14.65
CA CYS A 51 -29.83 -28.89 15.46
C CYS A 51 -29.20 -27.78 14.61
N ILE A 52 -28.54 -28.14 13.50
CA ILE A 52 -27.96 -27.17 12.57
C ILE A 52 -29.06 -26.30 11.93
N LEU A 53 -30.19 -26.90 11.54
CA LEU A 53 -31.33 -26.18 10.97
C LEU A 53 -31.91 -25.15 11.97
N VAL A 54 -32.06 -25.52 13.24
CA VAL A 54 -32.58 -24.62 14.29
C VAL A 54 -31.63 -23.44 14.51
N ILE A 55 -30.32 -23.68 14.59
CA ILE A 55 -29.32 -22.60 14.71
C ILE A 55 -29.39 -21.66 13.51
N PHE A 56 -29.53 -22.20 12.29
CA PHE A 56 -29.65 -21.39 11.08
C PHE A 56 -30.91 -20.51 11.08
N ILE A 57 -32.04 -21.04 11.57
CA ILE A 57 -33.28 -20.27 11.72
C ILE A 57 -33.13 -19.15 12.76
N ILE A 58 -32.47 -19.40 13.88
CA ILE A 58 -32.21 -18.38 14.92
C ILE A 58 -31.35 -17.24 14.35
N VAL A 59 -30.28 -17.58 13.62
CA VAL A 59 -29.40 -16.57 12.99
C VAL A 59 -30.16 -15.73 11.95
N ILE A 60 -31.03 -16.35 11.14
CA ILE A 60 -31.87 -15.60 10.20
C ILE A 60 -32.82 -14.66 10.94
N LEU A 61 -33.47 -15.12 12.01
CA LEU A 61 -34.36 -14.30 12.83
C LEU A 61 -33.62 -13.09 13.45
N GLU A 62 -32.42 -13.28 13.98
CA GLU A 62 -31.61 -12.17 14.51
C GLU A 62 -31.24 -11.16 13.42
N ILE A 63 -30.85 -11.62 12.23
CA ILE A 63 -30.54 -10.74 11.09
C ILE A 63 -31.79 -9.94 10.68
N THR A 64 -32.96 -10.57 10.63
CA THR A 64 -34.23 -9.91 10.27
C THR A 64 -34.61 -8.85 11.31
N ILE A 65 -34.55 -9.18 12.60
CA ILE A 65 -34.84 -8.24 13.71
C ILE A 65 -33.86 -7.06 13.69
N HIS A 66 -32.58 -7.31 13.39
CA HIS A 66 -31.59 -6.24 13.33
C HIS A 66 -31.88 -5.28 12.14
N LYS A 67 -32.30 -5.83 11.00
CA LYS A 67 -32.61 -5.04 9.80
C LYS A 67 -33.82 -4.12 10.00
N GLU A 68 -34.87 -4.56 10.70
CA GLU A 68 -36.03 -3.70 11.00
C GLU A 68 -35.68 -2.57 11.98
N ASN A 69 -34.84 -2.84 12.98
CA ASN A 69 -34.40 -1.81 13.93
C ASN A 69 -33.45 -0.77 13.31
N THR A 70 -32.82 -1.07 12.17
CA THR A 70 -31.94 -0.10 11.49
C THR A 70 -32.73 0.86 10.59
N VAL A 71 -33.95 0.49 10.16
CA VAL A 71 -34.77 1.31 9.24
C VAL A 71 -35.55 2.41 9.98
N LEU A 72 -35.74 2.30 11.29
CA LEU A 72 -36.56 3.26 12.07
C LEU A 72 -35.80 4.50 12.59
N ASN A 73 -34.51 4.69 12.26
CA ASN A 73 -33.69 5.75 12.87
C ASN A 73 -33.00 6.71 11.88
N PHE A 74 -33.46 6.81 10.64
CA PHE A 74 -32.97 7.83 9.70
C PHE A 74 -34.12 8.53 8.98
N ASP A 75 -34.72 9.51 9.66
CA ASP A 75 -35.49 10.56 9.01
C ASP A 75 -35.00 11.91 9.57
N TYR A 76 -33.90 12.38 9.00
CA TYR A 76 -33.43 13.76 9.17
C TYR A 76 -33.49 14.41 7.79
N THR A 77 -34.64 14.98 7.46
CA THR A 77 -34.83 15.84 6.29
C THR A 77 -34.03 17.12 6.50
N LEU A 78 -32.93 17.24 5.77
CA LEU A 78 -32.21 18.50 5.58
C LEU A 78 -32.78 19.19 4.34
N ASP A 79 -33.62 20.19 4.56
CA ASP A 79 -34.04 21.15 3.53
C ASP A 79 -32.80 21.92 3.04
N TYR A 80 -32.40 21.65 1.80
CA TYR A 80 -31.49 22.52 1.06
C TYR A 80 -32.33 23.47 0.20
N ASP A 81 -32.40 24.71 0.66
CA ASP A 81 -33.03 25.82 -0.04
C ASP A 81 -32.18 26.18 -1.28
N THR A 82 -32.55 25.64 -2.44
CA THR A 82 -31.99 26.02 -3.74
C THR A 82 -32.70 27.26 -4.26
N SER A 83 -32.17 28.44 -3.94
CA SER A 83 -32.35 29.61 -4.81
C SER A 83 -31.21 30.63 -4.65
N SER A 84 -30.32 30.67 -5.64
CA SER A 84 -29.51 31.86 -5.92
C SER A 84 -29.14 31.85 -7.40
N ASN A 85 -29.99 32.51 -8.18
CA ASN A 85 -29.70 32.95 -9.53
C ASN A 85 -28.56 33.99 -9.46
N VAL A 86 -27.34 33.59 -9.83
CA VAL A 86 -26.25 34.55 -10.06
C VAL A 86 -26.25 34.90 -11.54
N LEU A 87 -26.81 36.07 -11.84
CA LEU A 87 -26.64 36.76 -13.12
C LEU A 87 -25.16 37.05 -13.34
N LEU A 88 -24.66 36.60 -14.49
CA LEU A 88 -23.46 37.11 -15.14
C LEU A 88 -23.60 38.62 -15.38
N ASN A 89 -22.72 39.42 -14.78
CA ASN A 89 -22.47 40.79 -15.23
C ASN A 89 -20.98 41.07 -15.36
N GLU A 90 -20.72 41.92 -16.33
CA GLU A 90 -19.46 42.16 -17.01
C GLU A 90 -18.33 42.77 -16.17
N LYS A 91 -17.12 42.47 -16.63
CA LYS A 91 -15.91 43.31 -16.66
C LYS A 91 -15.69 44.20 -15.43
N THR A 92 -14.80 43.74 -14.57
CA THR A 92 -13.84 44.63 -13.91
C THR A 92 -12.48 43.95 -13.86
N THR A 93 -11.53 44.50 -14.61
CA THR A 93 -10.12 44.11 -14.59
C THR A 93 -9.55 44.36 -13.20
N PRO A 94 -9.06 43.35 -12.47
CA PRO A 94 -8.37 43.59 -11.21
C PRO A 94 -6.94 44.02 -11.52
N GLN A 95 -6.56 45.20 -11.04
CA GLN A 95 -5.18 45.61 -10.95
C GLN A 95 -4.39 44.58 -10.13
N LEU A 96 -3.29 44.16 -10.72
CA LEU A 96 -2.31 43.23 -10.21
C LEU A 96 -1.71 43.76 -8.90
N ALA A 97 -2.31 43.41 -7.77
CA ALA A 97 -1.66 43.52 -6.47
C ALA A 97 -0.58 42.44 -6.40
N THR A 98 0.67 42.84 -6.57
CA THR A 98 1.84 42.03 -6.23
C THR A 98 1.84 41.76 -4.73
N LEU A 99 1.18 40.69 -4.33
CA LEU A 99 1.36 40.06 -3.03
C LEU A 99 2.70 39.31 -3.07
N ASN A 100 3.73 39.95 -2.50
CA ASN A 100 4.96 39.30 -2.09
C ASN A 100 4.62 38.22 -1.05
N ASP A 101 4.45 36.99 -1.52
CA ASP A 101 4.39 35.81 -0.65
C ASP A 101 5.81 35.43 -0.23
N ASN A 102 6.34 36.23 0.70
CA ASN A 102 7.59 36.00 1.41
C ASN A 102 7.31 35.39 2.80
N ARG A 103 6.47 34.34 2.89
CA ARG A 103 6.66 33.32 3.94
C ARG A 103 7.74 32.34 3.51
N ILE A 104 8.91 32.92 3.23
CA ILE A 104 10.18 32.24 3.44
C ILE A 104 10.15 31.86 4.92
N VAL A 105 10.28 30.57 5.21
CA VAL A 105 10.83 30.12 6.49
C VAL A 105 12.21 30.77 6.53
N GLN A 106 12.28 32.01 7.04
CA GLN A 106 13.54 32.59 7.45
C GLN A 106 14.06 31.57 8.45
N MET A 107 15.19 30.94 8.11
CA MET A 107 16.04 30.37 9.12
C MET A 107 16.37 31.55 10.02
N ASP A 108 15.62 31.67 11.12
CA ASP A 108 15.80 32.69 12.14
C ASP A 108 17.23 32.59 12.65
N GLY A 109 18.08 33.39 12.01
CA GLY A 109 19.42 33.66 12.45
C GLY A 109 19.29 34.38 13.79
N GLN A 110 19.62 33.65 14.85
CA GLN A 110 20.18 34.18 16.08
C GLN A 110 19.29 35.16 16.85
N ASN A 111 18.27 34.62 17.51
CA ASN A 111 17.99 35.05 18.87
C ASN A 111 18.11 33.81 19.78
N ASN A 112 19.14 33.83 20.64
CA ASN A 112 19.61 32.72 21.50
C ASN A 112 18.63 32.31 22.62
N ASN A 113 17.32 32.42 22.39
CA ASN A 113 16.36 31.61 23.13
C ASN A 113 16.31 30.25 22.43
N ILE A 114 17.33 29.42 22.66
CA ILE A 114 17.23 27.95 22.57
C ILE A 114 16.32 27.52 23.73
N SER A 115 15.11 28.07 23.79
CA SER A 115 14.14 27.86 24.84
C SER A 115 13.36 26.62 24.48
N ASN A 116 13.72 25.50 25.13
CA ASN A 116 12.84 24.37 25.40
C ASN A 116 11.98 23.87 24.22
N LYS A 117 12.51 23.88 22.99
CA LYS A 117 11.76 23.33 21.85
C LYS A 117 11.76 21.81 21.99
N LYS A 118 10.56 21.24 22.15
CA LYS A 118 10.35 19.79 22.28
C LYS A 118 10.97 19.07 21.06
N PRO A 119 11.65 17.92 21.26
CA PRO A 119 12.07 17.10 20.13
C PRO A 119 10.86 16.58 19.37
N LYS A 120 11.05 16.34 18.08
CA LYS A 120 9.97 15.94 17.17
C LYS A 120 9.87 14.43 17.06
N PHE A 121 8.65 13.91 17.09
CA PHE A 121 8.31 12.52 16.80
C PHE A 121 7.47 12.47 15.53
N ILE A 122 8.09 12.10 14.41
CA ILE A 122 7.44 12.09 13.09
C ILE A 122 7.03 10.67 12.75
N ILE A 123 5.73 10.45 12.60
CA ILE A 123 5.13 9.20 12.15
C ILE A 123 4.88 9.33 10.64
N HIS A 124 5.69 8.66 9.82
CA HIS A 124 5.40 8.57 8.40
C HIS A 124 4.43 7.42 8.14
N VAL A 125 3.28 7.77 7.56
CA VAL A 125 2.24 6.83 7.15
C VAL A 125 2.01 6.94 5.65
N GLY A 126 2.30 5.85 4.96
CA GLY A 126 2.19 5.74 3.52
C GLY A 126 1.11 4.77 3.09
N PRO A 127 0.02 5.21 2.43
CA PRO A 127 -0.77 4.29 1.63
C PRO A 127 0.14 3.54 0.64
N PRO A 128 -0.17 2.28 0.29
CA PRO A 128 0.61 1.57 -0.71
C PRO A 128 0.74 2.41 -1.98
N LYS A 129 1.92 2.42 -2.63
CA LYS A 129 2.17 3.17 -3.88
C LYS A 129 2.22 4.69 -3.80
N THR A 130 2.40 5.27 -2.62
CA THR A 130 2.69 6.71 -2.48
C THR A 130 4.19 7.00 -2.32
N GLY A 131 5.07 6.15 -2.85
CA GLY A 131 6.53 6.35 -2.72
C GLY A 131 7.11 6.04 -1.34
N SER A 132 6.33 5.42 -0.45
CA SER A 132 6.72 5.16 0.94
C SER A 132 7.86 4.17 1.09
N THR A 133 7.90 3.12 0.28
CA THR A 133 9.05 2.20 0.23
C THR A 133 10.32 2.94 -0.23
N THR A 134 10.19 3.85 -1.21
CA THR A 134 11.32 4.67 -1.69
C THR A 134 11.85 5.55 -0.57
N LEU A 135 10.97 6.29 0.14
CA LEU A 135 11.38 7.11 1.27
C LEU A 135 12.05 6.29 2.38
N GLN A 136 11.47 5.13 2.73
CA GLN A 136 12.05 4.24 3.75
C GLN A 136 13.47 3.81 3.38
N CYS A 137 13.68 3.42 2.12
CA CYS A 137 15.00 2.99 1.68
C CYS A 137 16.01 4.13 1.56
N THR A 138 15.57 5.30 1.13
CA THR A 138 16.44 6.47 1.15
C THR A 138 16.84 6.81 2.59
N LEU A 139 15.91 6.82 3.55
CA LEU A 139 16.22 7.11 4.95
C LEU A 139 17.15 6.07 5.58
N GLU A 140 16.94 4.78 5.30
CA GLU A 140 17.85 3.73 5.80
C GLU A 140 19.26 3.88 5.20
N SER A 141 19.36 4.22 3.91
CA SER A 141 20.66 4.46 3.26
C SER A 141 21.41 5.69 3.80
N LEU A 142 20.68 6.65 4.38
CA LEU A 142 21.20 7.90 4.95
C LEU A 142 21.25 7.89 6.48
N ARG A 143 21.16 6.70 7.10
CA ARG A 143 21.00 6.58 8.56
C ARG A 143 22.13 7.19 9.37
N SER A 144 23.37 7.11 8.89
CA SER A 144 24.51 7.72 9.59
C SER A 144 24.47 9.25 9.53
N GLN A 145 23.98 9.83 8.43
CA GLN A 145 23.78 11.27 8.30
C GLN A 145 22.60 11.75 9.13
N LEU A 146 21.53 10.95 9.23
CA LEU A 146 20.41 11.23 10.13
C LEU A 146 20.87 11.29 11.59
N ASP A 147 21.73 10.36 12.02
CA ASP A 147 22.27 10.39 13.38
C ASP A 147 23.18 11.62 13.63
N GLN A 148 23.96 12.04 12.64
CA GLN A 148 24.73 13.30 12.70
C GLN A 148 23.84 14.54 12.83
N ASP A 149 22.63 14.49 12.27
CA ASP A 149 21.60 15.52 12.37
C ASP A 149 20.76 15.40 13.66
N GLY A 150 21.10 14.48 14.56
CA GLY A 150 20.36 14.24 15.80
C GLY A 150 19.01 13.58 15.58
N ILE A 151 18.88 12.74 14.54
CA ILE A 151 17.64 12.07 14.15
C ILE A 151 17.82 10.55 14.22
N VAL A 152 16.96 9.89 14.98
CA VAL A 152 16.84 8.44 15.00
C VAL A 152 15.80 8.01 13.97
N TYR A 153 16.24 7.24 12.97
CA TYR A 153 15.33 6.61 12.01
C TYR A 153 14.97 5.19 12.45
N ILE A 154 13.67 4.90 12.52
CA ILE A 154 13.11 3.61 12.89
C ILE A 154 12.16 3.18 11.77
N GLY A 155 12.64 2.35 10.86
CA GLY A 155 11.88 1.87 9.72
C GLY A 155 12.15 0.41 9.39
N ARG A 156 11.48 -0.07 8.34
CA ARG A 156 11.58 -1.46 7.92
C ARG A 156 13.01 -1.80 7.50
N PRO A 157 13.55 -2.93 7.97
CA PRO A 157 14.92 -3.33 7.66
C PRO A 157 15.07 -3.96 6.25
N GLU A 158 14.07 -3.88 5.39
CA GLU A 158 14.06 -4.62 4.13
C GLU A 158 13.90 -3.66 2.96
N CYS A 159 15.04 -3.24 2.42
CA CYS A 159 15.09 -2.51 1.16
C CYS A 159 15.46 -3.45 0.02
N HIS A 160 14.51 -3.63 -0.89
CA HIS A 160 14.70 -4.52 -2.03
C HIS A 160 15.95 -4.10 -2.82
N ASN A 161 16.78 -5.09 -3.16
CA ASN A 161 18.01 -4.98 -3.96
C ASN A 161 19.25 -4.45 -3.24
N GLN A 162 19.14 -3.94 -2.01
CA GLN A 162 20.32 -3.54 -1.24
C GLN A 162 20.65 -4.62 -0.22
N ARG A 163 21.82 -5.26 -0.36
CA ARG A 163 22.40 -6.12 0.69
C ARG A 163 22.97 -5.26 1.82
N ILE A 164 22.21 -4.27 2.29
CA ILE A 164 22.59 -3.56 3.51
C ILE A 164 22.37 -4.57 4.64
N HIS A 165 23.46 -4.98 5.26
CA HIS A 165 23.37 -5.81 6.45
C HIS A 165 22.83 -4.95 7.58
N ILE A 166 21.53 -4.97 7.76
CA ILE A 166 20.91 -4.29 8.90
C ILE A 166 21.15 -5.10 10.15
N GLY A 167 21.77 -4.46 11.14
CA GLY A 167 22.10 -5.06 12.42
C GLY A 167 20.86 -5.59 13.14
N ASP A 168 21.03 -6.65 13.94
CA ASP A 168 19.92 -7.26 14.66
C ASP A 168 19.30 -6.30 15.69
N GLU A 169 20.08 -5.34 16.20
CA GLU A 169 19.60 -4.30 17.11
C GLU A 169 18.57 -3.40 16.44
N THR A 170 18.83 -2.91 15.22
CA THR A 170 17.84 -2.17 14.43
C THR A 170 16.57 -2.98 14.22
N LYS A 171 16.68 -4.27 13.89
CA LYS A 171 15.50 -5.12 13.66
C LYS A 171 14.68 -5.29 14.94
N LYS A 172 15.34 -5.44 16.09
CA LYS A 172 14.69 -5.52 17.40
C LYS A 172 13.99 -4.20 17.73
N GLU A 173 14.66 -3.07 17.49
CA GLU A 173 14.11 -1.74 17.69
C GLU A 173 12.88 -1.50 16.81
N PHE A 174 12.96 -1.79 15.50
CA PHE A 174 11.81 -1.68 14.61
C PHE A 174 10.66 -2.57 15.09
N ARG A 175 10.92 -3.81 15.49
CA ARG A 175 9.87 -4.71 16.02
C ARG A 175 9.24 -4.19 17.31
N LEU A 176 10.01 -3.55 18.18
CA LEU A 176 9.50 -2.92 19.39
C LEU A 176 8.52 -1.80 19.04
N PHE A 177 8.89 -0.93 18.10
CA PHE A 177 8.04 0.17 17.64
C PHE A 177 6.84 -0.32 16.82
N ASP A 178 7.01 -1.29 15.91
CA ASP A 178 5.91 -1.91 15.16
C ASP A 178 4.93 -2.59 16.13
N LYS A 179 5.43 -3.26 17.17
CA LYS A 179 4.59 -3.83 18.23
C LYS A 179 3.82 -2.75 18.98
N ALA A 180 4.46 -1.67 19.41
CA ALA A 180 3.77 -0.62 20.17
C ALA A 180 2.79 0.20 19.30
N LEU A 181 3.20 0.58 18.09
CA LEU A 181 2.52 1.58 17.25
C LEU A 181 1.70 1.00 16.11
N VAL A 182 1.70 -0.32 15.90
CA VAL A 182 1.05 -0.88 14.71
C VAL A 182 0.43 -2.25 14.94
N LEU A 183 1.10 -3.19 15.63
CA LEU A 183 0.63 -4.57 15.86
C LEU A 183 -0.05 -4.77 17.23
N GLY A 184 0.27 -3.94 18.22
CA GLY A 184 -0.04 -4.14 19.63
C GLY A 184 -1.49 -3.86 19.97
N TYR A 185 -2.43 -4.49 19.29
CA TYR A 185 -3.86 -4.34 19.54
C TYR A 185 -4.20 -4.59 21.03
N ASP A 186 -3.65 -5.64 21.63
CA ASP A 186 -3.90 -5.92 23.06
C ASP A 186 -3.33 -4.83 23.97
N CYS A 187 -2.19 -4.24 23.60
CA CYS A 187 -1.56 -3.13 24.30
C CYS A 187 -2.35 -1.82 24.15
N HIS A 188 -2.88 -1.57 22.97
CA HIS A 188 -3.79 -0.46 22.69
C HIS A 188 -5.09 -0.58 23.46
N LYS A 189 -5.67 -1.78 23.49
CA LYS A 189 -6.88 -2.07 24.24
C LYS A 189 -6.68 -1.80 25.73
N GLN A 190 -5.59 -2.28 26.32
CA GLN A 190 -5.25 -1.99 27.72
C GLN A 190 -5.09 -0.49 27.97
N LEU A 191 -4.49 0.25 27.04
CA LEU A 191 -4.36 1.72 27.14
C LEU A 191 -5.73 2.42 27.11
N ILE A 192 -6.64 2.00 26.24
CA ILE A 192 -8.01 2.55 26.15
C ILE A 192 -8.81 2.26 27.42
N GLU A 193 -8.84 0.99 27.84
CA GLU A 193 -9.54 0.54 29.05
C GLU A 193 -9.06 1.35 30.26
N TYR A 194 -7.75 1.56 30.34
CA TYR A 194 -7.13 2.36 31.38
C TYR A 194 -7.54 3.83 31.36
N GLN A 195 -7.50 4.49 30.20
CA GLN A 195 -7.94 5.89 30.08
C GLN A 195 -9.42 6.05 30.39
N THR A 196 -10.25 5.10 29.97
CA THR A 196 -11.69 5.11 30.23
C THR A 196 -11.96 5.02 31.72
N GLN A 197 -11.27 4.13 32.43
CA GLN A 197 -11.39 4.00 33.88
C GLN A 197 -11.00 5.30 34.60
N ASN A 198 -9.91 5.95 34.17
CA ASN A 198 -9.46 7.20 34.79
C ASN A 198 -10.41 8.39 34.53
N MET A 199 -11.07 8.43 33.37
CA MET A 199 -12.12 9.43 33.10
C MET A 199 -13.34 9.23 34.01
N ILE A 200 -13.69 7.98 34.31
CA ILE A 200 -14.79 7.65 35.24
C ILE A 200 -14.42 8.06 36.67
N ASP A 201 -13.20 7.74 37.11
CA ASP A 201 -12.76 7.99 38.49
C ASP A 201 -12.45 9.47 38.75
N GLY A 202 -11.94 10.19 37.74
CA GLY A 202 -11.62 11.62 37.83
C GLY A 202 -12.83 12.53 38.06
N ASN A 203 -14.03 12.13 37.61
CA ASN A 203 -15.26 12.89 37.84
C ASN A 203 -15.80 12.80 39.27
N ASN A 204 -15.34 11.81 40.06
CA ASN A 204 -15.84 11.58 41.42
C ASN A 204 -14.89 12.10 42.52
N SER A 205 -13.67 12.50 42.17
CA SER A 205 -12.65 12.94 43.12
C SER A 205 -12.25 14.39 42.84
N GLY A 206 -12.92 15.33 43.50
CA GLY A 206 -12.71 16.79 43.39
C GLY A 206 -11.31 17.31 43.80
N THR A 207 -10.34 16.42 44.00
CA THR A 207 -8.94 16.74 44.29
C THR A 207 -8.03 15.70 43.64
N SER A 208 -7.91 15.73 42.30
CA SER A 208 -6.99 14.84 41.57
C SER A 208 -5.74 15.59 41.16
N THR A 209 -4.66 15.37 41.90
CA THR A 209 -3.29 15.57 41.41
C THR A 209 -3.01 14.45 40.41
N THR A 210 -2.98 14.80 39.12
CA THR A 210 -2.82 13.89 37.96
C THR A 210 -1.41 13.30 37.82
N SER A 211 -0.75 12.99 38.94
CA SER A 211 0.61 12.43 38.93
C SER A 211 0.59 10.97 38.51
N GLY A 212 0.93 10.73 37.24
CA GLY A 212 1.74 9.59 36.81
C GLY A 212 1.13 8.21 37.02
N LEU A 213 -0.04 7.98 36.42
CA LEU A 213 -0.64 6.66 36.36
C LEU A 213 0.19 5.75 35.39
N PRO A 214 0.63 4.55 35.82
CA PRO A 214 1.55 3.71 35.03
C PRO A 214 0.92 3.23 33.72
N LEU A 215 1.71 3.23 32.63
CA LEU A 215 1.30 2.68 31.34
C LEU A 215 1.21 1.15 31.41
N PRO A 216 0.47 0.48 30.50
CA PRO A 216 0.47 -0.97 30.45
C PRO A 216 1.89 -1.49 30.22
N SER A 217 2.30 -2.53 30.95
CA SER A 217 3.69 -3.03 30.94
C SER A 217 4.25 -3.36 29.54
N CYS A 218 3.38 -3.70 28.59
CA CYS A 218 3.81 -3.95 27.22
C CYS A 218 4.23 -2.70 26.43
N TRP A 219 4.03 -1.50 26.99
CA TRP A 219 4.58 -0.23 26.51
C TRP A 219 5.91 0.13 27.19
N ASP A 220 6.27 -0.48 28.33
CA ASP A 220 7.42 -0.05 29.14
C ASP A 220 8.71 0.01 28.32
N ASP A 221 9.00 -1.06 27.56
CA ASP A 221 10.19 -1.11 26.70
C ASP A 221 10.19 0.01 25.65
N PHE A 222 9.04 0.27 25.02
CA PHE A 222 8.88 1.31 24.01
C PHE A 222 9.07 2.70 24.62
N ILE A 223 8.43 2.97 25.76
CA ILE A 223 8.48 4.25 26.48
C ILE A 223 9.89 4.49 27.02
N HIS A 224 10.55 3.46 27.51
CA HIS A 224 11.93 3.53 27.99
C HIS A 224 12.89 3.90 26.85
N HIS A 225 12.82 3.19 25.71
CA HIS A 225 13.64 3.50 24.54
C HIS A 225 13.37 4.92 24.03
N LEU A 226 12.10 5.28 23.90
CA LEU A 226 11.72 6.60 23.45
C LEU A 226 12.18 7.70 24.43
N GLY A 227 12.05 7.48 25.74
CA GLY A 227 12.57 8.36 26.77
C GLY A 227 14.07 8.62 26.63
N SER A 228 14.85 7.57 26.35
CA SER A 228 16.30 7.70 26.13
C SER A 228 16.65 8.59 24.94
N TYR A 229 15.87 8.57 23.85
CA TYR A 229 16.08 9.45 22.70
C TYR A 229 15.71 10.89 23.01
N LYS A 230 14.65 11.09 23.81
CA LYS A 230 14.28 12.42 24.29
C LYS A 230 15.36 13.02 25.19
N GLU A 231 15.93 12.25 26.10
CA GLU A 231 17.02 12.70 27.00
C GLU A 231 18.27 13.11 26.22
N GLN A 232 18.52 12.46 25.08
CA GLN A 232 19.58 12.83 24.14
C GLN A 232 19.19 14.01 23.21
N ASN A 233 18.01 14.59 23.38
CA ASN A 233 17.44 15.63 22.52
C ASN A 233 17.42 15.23 21.02
N LYS A 234 17.20 13.95 20.73
CA LYS A 234 17.10 13.45 19.36
C LYS A 234 15.67 13.53 18.83
N HIS A 235 15.52 13.88 17.56
CA HIS A 235 14.28 13.68 16.82
C HIS A 235 14.11 12.20 16.48
N VAL A 236 12.88 11.74 16.30
CA VAL A 236 12.60 10.37 15.88
C VAL A 236 11.71 10.39 14.64
N ILE A 237 12.08 9.59 13.64
CA ILE A 237 11.25 9.31 12.47
C ILE A 237 10.89 7.82 12.51
N PHE A 238 9.63 7.53 12.79
CA PHE A 238 9.07 6.19 12.66
C PHE A 238 8.37 6.05 11.31
N SER A 239 8.66 4.98 10.56
CA SER A 239 8.18 4.81 9.20
C SER A 239 7.78 3.37 8.91
N ASP A 240 6.48 3.12 8.74
CA ASP A 240 5.93 1.81 8.37
C ASP A 240 4.80 1.93 7.35
N GLU A 241 4.96 1.26 6.21
CA GLU A 241 3.94 1.24 5.14
C GLU A 241 2.71 0.41 5.54
N ALA A 242 2.85 -0.59 6.43
CA ALA A 242 1.68 -1.36 6.88
C ALA A 242 0.74 -0.56 7.77
N MET A 243 1.20 0.55 8.35
CA MET A 243 0.40 1.38 9.23
C MET A 243 -0.87 1.87 8.53
N SER A 244 -0.78 2.36 7.29
CA SER A 244 -1.95 2.82 6.52
C SER A 244 -3.03 1.74 6.37
N ASN A 245 -2.65 0.53 5.96
CA ASN A 245 -3.56 -0.59 5.74
C ASN A 245 -4.30 -1.02 7.02
N ARG A 246 -3.60 -0.99 8.16
CA ARG A 246 -4.17 -1.39 9.45
C ARG A 246 -5.10 -0.33 10.02
N ILE A 247 -4.79 0.93 9.81
CA ILE A 247 -5.60 2.07 10.26
C ILE A 247 -6.94 2.12 9.53
N ALA A 248 -6.94 1.79 8.25
CA ALA A 248 -8.11 1.91 7.40
C ALA A 248 -9.10 0.75 7.47
N ARG A 249 -8.93 -0.19 8.41
CA ARG A 249 -9.85 -1.33 8.60
C ARG A 249 -10.08 -2.14 7.31
N THR A 250 -9.04 -2.28 6.47
CA THR A 250 -9.10 -3.23 5.35
C THR A 250 -9.37 -4.62 5.92
N TRP A 251 -10.29 -5.38 5.31
CA TRP A 251 -11.05 -6.54 5.86
C TRP A 251 -10.30 -7.58 6.72
N GLN A 252 -8.97 -7.60 6.72
CA GLN A 252 -8.14 -8.49 7.52
C GLN A 252 -7.81 -7.96 8.92
N TYR A 253 -7.98 -6.65 9.18
CA TYR A 253 -7.75 -6.04 10.50
C TYR A 253 -9.07 -5.52 11.07
N ARG A 254 -9.45 -6.11 12.21
CA ARG A 254 -10.78 -6.09 12.85
C ARG A 254 -11.47 -4.71 12.81
N PRO A 255 -12.65 -4.58 12.17
CA PRO A 255 -13.31 -3.29 11.95
C PRO A 255 -13.95 -2.68 13.19
N ASP A 256 -14.07 -3.40 14.30
CA ASP A 256 -14.98 -2.99 15.38
C ASP A 256 -14.34 -2.07 16.43
N ILE A 257 -13.02 -1.88 16.38
CA ILE A 257 -12.31 -1.10 17.41
C ILE A 257 -11.55 0.05 16.77
N PRO A 258 -11.90 1.31 17.09
CA PRO A 258 -11.11 2.47 16.71
C PRO A 258 -9.68 2.31 17.21
N TYR A 259 -8.72 2.59 16.34
CA TYR A 259 -7.34 2.69 16.76
C TYR A 259 -7.20 3.88 17.73
N PRO A 260 -6.54 3.74 18.91
CA PRO A 260 -6.55 4.78 19.94
C PRO A 260 -5.51 5.87 19.67
N PHE A 261 -5.65 6.54 18.54
CA PHE A 261 -4.74 7.58 18.10
C PHE A 261 -4.67 8.75 19.09
N GLN A 262 -5.80 9.17 19.63
CA GLN A 262 -5.84 10.23 20.65
C GLN A 262 -5.03 9.81 21.88
N ALA A 263 -5.20 8.56 22.35
CA ALA A 263 -4.44 8.03 23.48
C ALA A 263 -2.93 8.05 23.19
N LEU A 264 -2.54 7.56 22.01
CA LEU A 264 -1.14 7.55 21.58
C LEU A 264 -0.58 8.98 21.52
N LYS A 265 -1.31 9.92 20.89
CA LYS A 265 -0.92 11.33 20.81
C LYS A 265 -0.69 11.90 22.22
N SER A 266 -1.67 11.77 23.10
CA SER A 266 -1.58 12.29 24.47
C SER A 266 -0.41 11.69 25.24
N VAL A 267 -0.14 10.38 25.12
CA VAL A 267 1.02 9.75 25.77
C VAL A 267 2.33 10.36 25.26
N LEU A 268 2.50 10.48 23.94
CA LEU A 268 3.71 11.06 23.34
C LEU A 268 3.88 12.54 23.70
N GLU A 269 2.82 13.34 23.68
CA GLU A 269 2.86 14.76 24.02
C GLU A 269 3.13 15.00 25.52
N ASN A 270 2.57 14.15 26.39
CA ASN A 270 2.85 14.15 27.84
C ASN A 270 4.29 13.72 28.13
N MET A 271 4.83 12.81 27.33
CA MET A 271 6.25 12.51 27.31
C MET A 271 7.08 13.68 26.79
N GLY A 272 6.50 14.78 26.31
CA GLY A 272 7.19 15.99 25.89
C GLY A 272 7.70 15.96 24.45
N TRP A 273 7.07 15.18 23.58
CA TRP A 273 7.32 15.20 22.14
C TRP A 273 6.41 16.21 21.42
N ASP A 274 6.91 16.75 20.30
CA ASP A 274 6.12 17.40 19.26
C ASP A 274 5.78 16.36 18.18
N VAL A 275 4.54 15.87 18.19
CA VAL A 275 4.12 14.72 17.36
C VAL A 275 3.56 15.21 16.04
N GLN A 276 4.13 14.72 14.94
CA GLN A 276 3.69 15.05 13.58
C GLN A 276 3.45 13.77 12.77
N VAL A 277 2.47 13.81 11.87
CA VAL A 277 2.18 12.68 10.97
C VAL A 277 2.50 13.11 9.55
N LEU A 278 3.51 12.49 8.93
CA LEU A 278 3.87 12.72 7.54
C LEU A 278 3.09 11.75 6.65
N ILE A 279 2.28 12.28 5.74
CA ILE A 279 1.57 11.49 4.73
C ILE A 279 2.01 11.97 3.35
N ILE A 280 2.49 11.03 2.55
CA ILE A 280 2.75 11.28 1.13
C ILE A 280 1.48 10.95 0.37
N HIS A 281 0.99 11.88 -0.44
CA HIS A 281 -0.18 11.65 -1.28
C HIS A 281 0.19 11.65 -2.76
N ARG A 282 -0.50 10.77 -3.49
CA ARG A 282 -0.49 10.66 -4.94
C ARG A 282 -1.90 10.97 -5.43
N PRO A 283 -2.09 11.80 -6.46
CA PRO A 283 -3.41 12.03 -7.05
C PRO A 283 -4.14 10.71 -7.35
N LEU A 284 -5.44 10.65 -7.08
CA LEU A 284 -6.19 9.38 -7.17
C LEU A 284 -6.04 8.73 -8.54
N TYR A 285 -6.12 9.51 -9.63
CA TYR A 285 -5.94 8.98 -10.99
C TYR A 285 -4.56 8.34 -11.26
N ASP A 286 -3.52 8.73 -10.52
CA ASP A 286 -2.18 8.12 -10.61
C ASP A 286 -2.03 6.96 -9.61
N TYR A 287 -2.72 7.06 -8.47
CA TYR A 287 -2.78 6.03 -7.45
C TYR A 287 -3.48 4.75 -7.95
N LEU A 288 -4.65 4.87 -8.60
CA LEU A 288 -5.46 3.71 -9.00
C LEU A 288 -4.70 2.71 -9.91
N PRO A 289 -4.08 3.14 -11.03
CA PRO A 289 -3.30 2.21 -11.86
C PRO A 289 -2.10 1.63 -11.11
N SER A 290 -1.50 2.41 -10.21
CA SER A 290 -0.34 1.97 -9.43
C SER A 290 -0.69 0.87 -8.44
N VAL A 291 -1.84 0.96 -7.76
CA VAL A 291 -2.36 -0.08 -6.86
C VAL A 291 -2.77 -1.32 -7.64
N TYR A 292 -3.45 -1.13 -8.78
CA TYR A 292 -3.80 -2.22 -9.68
C TYR A 292 -2.54 -2.97 -10.13
N ILE A 293 -1.53 -2.26 -10.65
CA ILE A 293 -0.25 -2.87 -11.03
C ILE A 293 0.43 -3.50 -9.81
N GLU A 294 0.38 -2.90 -8.62
CA GLU A 294 0.94 -3.55 -7.43
C GLU A 294 0.33 -4.92 -7.23
N LYS A 295 -1.00 -5.04 -7.27
CA LYS A 295 -1.68 -6.30 -7.03
C LYS A 295 -1.21 -7.39 -7.98
N TYR A 296 -0.99 -7.01 -9.24
CA TYR A 296 -0.68 -7.93 -10.34
C TYR A 296 0.76 -7.83 -10.88
N LYS A 297 1.68 -7.16 -10.19
CA LYS A 297 3.10 -7.15 -10.60
C LYS A 297 3.75 -8.47 -10.24
N ILE A 298 4.74 -8.89 -11.03
CA ILE A 298 5.56 -10.06 -10.68
C ILE A 298 6.48 -9.69 -9.52
N GLY A 299 6.61 -10.59 -8.57
CA GLY A 299 7.53 -10.47 -7.45
C GLY A 299 7.93 -11.85 -6.94
N PRO A 300 8.98 -11.94 -6.12
CA PRO A 300 9.43 -13.22 -5.54
C PRO A 300 8.30 -13.94 -4.79
N ASN A 301 7.40 -13.18 -4.16
CA ASN A 301 6.25 -13.70 -3.42
C ASN A 301 4.96 -13.82 -4.25
N LYS A 302 4.99 -13.49 -5.55
CA LYS A 302 3.83 -13.50 -6.45
C LYS A 302 3.97 -14.59 -7.52
N ILE A 303 4.11 -15.83 -7.06
CA ILE A 303 4.30 -17.05 -7.87
C ILE A 303 3.19 -17.21 -8.93
N ARG A 304 1.98 -16.69 -8.66
CA ARG A 304 0.79 -16.77 -9.53
C ARG A 304 1.02 -16.28 -10.96
N LEU A 305 1.96 -15.37 -11.19
CA LEU A 305 2.22 -14.78 -12.51
C LEU A 305 3.37 -15.46 -13.27
N ARG A 306 4.06 -16.41 -12.65
CA ARG A 306 5.12 -17.21 -13.31
C ARG A 306 4.56 -18.48 -13.95
N LYS A 307 3.39 -18.94 -13.51
CA LYS A 307 2.75 -20.17 -13.96
C LYS A 307 1.46 -19.83 -14.71
N TRP A 308 1.11 -20.68 -15.67
CA TRP A 308 -0.15 -20.57 -16.41
C TRP A 308 -1.38 -20.88 -15.54
N HIS A 309 -1.25 -21.72 -14.49
CA HIS A 309 -2.31 -22.03 -13.52
C HIS A 309 -1.74 -22.47 -12.15
N GLU A 310 -2.55 -22.37 -11.07
CA GLU A 310 -2.24 -23.00 -9.78
C GLU A 310 -2.25 -24.52 -9.93
N GLN A 311 -1.13 -25.17 -9.61
CA GLN A 311 -0.92 -26.60 -9.72
C GLN A 311 -1.86 -27.35 -8.78
N GLY A 312 -2.94 -27.91 -9.33
CA GLY A 312 -3.85 -28.80 -8.58
C GLY A 312 -4.31 -30.00 -9.40
N ILE A 313 -4.56 -29.87 -10.70
CA ILE A 313 -5.05 -30.97 -11.55
C ILE A 313 -4.45 -30.81 -12.95
N ASN A 314 -3.35 -31.52 -13.21
CA ASN A 314 -2.66 -31.54 -14.51
C ASN A 314 -3.37 -32.52 -15.46
N ASN A 315 -4.22 -32.01 -16.37
CA ASN A 315 -4.76 -32.80 -17.48
C ASN A 315 -4.20 -32.36 -18.86
N GLY A 316 -2.95 -31.90 -18.90
CA GLY A 316 -2.21 -31.74 -20.17
C GLY A 316 -2.54 -30.51 -21.02
N THR A 317 -3.52 -29.69 -20.66
CA THR A 317 -3.75 -28.37 -21.27
C THR A 317 -3.15 -27.29 -20.37
N ASN A 318 -1.93 -26.84 -20.68
CA ASN A 318 -1.14 -25.92 -19.84
C ASN A 318 -1.53 -24.43 -19.96
N CYS A 319 -2.73 -24.10 -20.46
CA CYS A 319 -3.23 -22.73 -20.53
C CYS A 319 -4.53 -22.63 -19.71
N PRO A 320 -4.78 -21.53 -18.99
CA PRO A 320 -6.07 -21.33 -18.34
C PRO A 320 -7.18 -21.30 -19.41
N ALA A 321 -8.32 -21.94 -19.15
CA ALA A 321 -9.50 -21.79 -19.99
C ALA A 321 -9.90 -20.30 -20.06
N GLN A 322 -10.55 -19.87 -21.15
CA GLN A 322 -10.93 -18.46 -21.38
C GLN A 322 -11.67 -17.80 -20.20
N ASN A 323 -12.37 -18.60 -19.37
CA ASN A 323 -13.14 -18.11 -18.23
C ASN A 323 -12.31 -17.94 -16.93
N GLY A 324 -11.01 -18.24 -16.96
CA GLY A 324 -10.13 -18.30 -15.78
C GLY A 324 -9.00 -17.28 -15.80
N ARG A 325 -9.21 -16.08 -16.35
CA ARG A 325 -8.18 -15.02 -16.30
C ARG A 325 -7.82 -14.72 -14.84
N ILE A 326 -6.58 -15.02 -14.48
CA ILE A 326 -6.04 -14.79 -13.11
C ILE A 326 -5.88 -13.28 -12.83
N VAL A 327 -5.77 -12.46 -13.89
CA VAL A 327 -5.64 -11.02 -13.81
C VAL A 327 -6.80 -10.39 -14.59
N PRO A 328 -7.79 -9.77 -13.92
CA PRO A 328 -8.86 -9.06 -14.59
C PRO A 328 -8.28 -7.81 -15.25
N ARG A 329 -8.82 -7.38 -16.39
CA ARG A 329 -8.45 -6.09 -16.97
C ARG A 329 -8.90 -4.96 -16.04
N PRO A 330 -8.28 -3.77 -16.11
CA PRO A 330 -8.59 -2.68 -15.18
C PRO A 330 -10.06 -2.27 -15.16
N PHE A 331 -10.81 -2.48 -16.26
CA PHE A 331 -12.21 -2.10 -16.44
C PHE A 331 -13.12 -3.27 -16.86
N ASP A 332 -12.73 -4.52 -16.59
CA ASP A 332 -13.64 -5.65 -16.86
C ASP A 332 -14.94 -5.47 -16.06
N GLY A 333 -16.09 -5.53 -16.75
CA GLY A 333 -17.42 -5.28 -16.19
C GLY A 333 -17.87 -6.35 -15.20
N LYS A 334 -18.30 -5.91 -14.01
CA LYS A 334 -18.74 -6.74 -12.87
C LYS A 334 -17.85 -7.94 -12.59
N PRO A 335 -16.64 -7.70 -12.04
CA PRO A 335 -15.85 -8.75 -11.43
C PRO A 335 -16.67 -9.53 -10.39
N THR A 336 -16.33 -10.79 -10.19
CA THR A 336 -16.73 -11.49 -8.96
C THR A 336 -16.31 -10.64 -7.75
N THR A 337 -17.05 -10.68 -6.64
CA THR A 337 -17.03 -9.67 -5.56
C THR A 337 -15.68 -9.41 -4.86
N ASN A 338 -14.60 -10.10 -5.24
CA ASN A 338 -13.29 -10.03 -4.57
C ASN A 338 -12.12 -9.57 -5.46
N GLU A 339 -12.33 -9.32 -6.76
CA GLU A 339 -11.24 -8.90 -7.65
C GLU A 339 -10.97 -7.39 -7.59
N ILE A 340 -9.70 -7.00 -7.71
CA ILE A 340 -9.31 -5.58 -7.72
C ILE A 340 -9.30 -5.09 -9.17
N THR A 341 -10.30 -4.31 -9.54
CA THR A 341 -10.37 -3.53 -10.79
C THR A 341 -10.35 -2.04 -10.47
N ILE A 342 -10.08 -1.18 -11.44
CA ILE A 342 -10.12 0.28 -11.24
C ILE A 342 -11.56 0.72 -10.94
N ALA A 343 -12.56 0.14 -11.61
CA ALA A 343 -13.97 0.38 -11.32
C ALA A 343 -14.31 0.06 -9.85
N ASN A 344 -13.80 -1.05 -9.33
CA ASN A 344 -13.95 -1.47 -7.94
C ASN A 344 -13.22 -0.56 -6.94
N LEU A 345 -12.07 -0.01 -7.32
CA LEU A 345 -11.34 0.93 -6.46
C LEU A 345 -11.99 2.33 -6.41
N LEU A 346 -12.89 2.65 -7.34
CA LEU A 346 -13.71 3.87 -7.29
C LEU A 346 -14.94 3.71 -6.41
N ASP A 347 -15.35 2.47 -6.13
CA ASP A 347 -16.50 2.17 -5.28
C ASP A 347 -16.19 2.53 -3.82
N LYS A 348 -16.95 3.50 -3.28
CA LYS A 348 -16.79 3.99 -1.91
C LYS A 348 -17.06 2.90 -0.87
N GLU A 349 -17.81 1.86 -1.22
CA GLU A 349 -18.13 0.75 -0.32
C GLU A 349 -17.03 -0.33 -0.25
N GLN A 350 -16.10 -0.35 -1.22
CA GLN A 350 -15.07 -1.38 -1.28
C GLN A 350 -13.86 -1.07 -0.39
N LYS A 351 -13.65 -1.92 0.63
CA LYS A 351 -12.54 -1.79 1.61
C LYS A 351 -11.23 -2.41 1.13
N LEU A 352 -10.77 -2.10 -0.09
CA LEU A 352 -9.55 -2.70 -0.65
C LEU A 352 -8.27 -2.06 -0.10
N TYR A 353 -8.12 -0.74 -0.21
CA TYR A 353 -7.00 0.02 0.33
C TYR A 353 -7.46 1.43 0.70
N PRO A 354 -6.96 2.01 1.80
CA PRO A 354 -7.23 3.42 2.06
C PRO A 354 -6.61 4.29 0.99
N THR A 355 -7.38 5.26 0.53
CA THR A 355 -6.84 6.36 -0.26
C THR A 355 -6.06 7.32 0.64
N PRO A 356 -5.10 8.09 0.10
CA PRO A 356 -4.38 9.10 0.88
C PRO A 356 -5.30 10.07 1.62
N ALA A 357 -6.41 10.50 1.00
CA ALA A 357 -7.39 11.39 1.63
C ALA A 357 -8.02 10.75 2.87
N GLN A 358 -8.40 9.47 2.81
CA GLN A 358 -8.95 8.75 3.96
C GLN A 358 -7.94 8.66 5.12
N VAL A 359 -6.66 8.39 4.82
CA VAL A 359 -5.62 8.34 5.87
C VAL A 359 -5.45 9.72 6.52
N ILE A 360 -5.39 10.79 5.73
CA ILE A 360 -5.28 12.17 6.23
C ILE A 360 -6.44 12.50 7.16
N GLU A 361 -7.68 12.22 6.74
CA GLU A 361 -8.87 12.48 7.55
C GLU A 361 -8.87 11.72 8.87
N ILE A 362 -8.42 10.46 8.89
CA ILE A 362 -8.37 9.67 10.13
C ILE A 362 -7.42 10.32 11.16
N PHE A 363 -6.24 10.78 10.72
CA PHE A 363 -5.29 11.42 11.61
C PHE A 363 -5.73 12.82 12.05
N LEU A 364 -6.36 13.59 11.17
CA LEU A 364 -6.90 14.91 11.52
C LEU A 364 -8.07 14.81 12.50
N ARG A 365 -8.98 13.85 12.32
CA ARG A 365 -10.04 13.55 13.31
C ARG A 365 -9.48 13.09 14.65
N SER A 366 -8.26 12.57 14.65
CA SER A 366 -7.51 12.21 15.86
C SER A 366 -6.63 13.36 16.37
N GLU A 367 -6.83 14.57 15.85
CA GLU A 367 -6.17 15.82 16.21
C GLU A 367 -4.65 15.84 15.99
N PHE A 368 -4.10 14.95 15.16
CA PHE A 368 -2.67 14.99 14.86
C PHE A 368 -2.33 16.21 13.98
N ASN A 369 -1.12 16.73 14.16
CA ASN A 369 -0.53 17.67 13.21
C ASN A 369 -0.09 16.89 11.95
N VAL A 370 -0.91 16.95 10.89
CA VAL A 370 -0.66 16.23 9.65
C VAL A 370 0.11 17.09 8.65
N ILE A 371 1.22 16.55 8.16
CA ILE A 371 2.00 17.10 7.05
C ILE A 371 1.70 16.27 5.81
N ALA A 372 0.95 16.83 4.86
CA ALA A 372 0.74 16.21 3.57
C ALA A 372 1.77 16.69 2.53
N VAL A 373 2.38 15.76 1.80
CA VAL A 373 3.32 16.03 0.71
C VAL A 373 2.80 15.41 -0.59
N ASP A 374 2.58 16.24 -1.61
CA ASP A 374 2.18 15.80 -2.94
C ASP A 374 3.41 15.24 -3.68
N MET A 375 3.32 13.99 -4.14
CA MET A 375 4.36 13.37 -4.96
C MET A 375 4.58 14.08 -6.31
N MET A 376 3.56 14.75 -6.81
CA MET A 376 3.58 15.41 -8.12
C MET A 376 3.99 16.87 -8.04
N GLU A 377 4.12 17.41 -6.82
CA GLU A 377 4.51 18.79 -6.61
C GLU A 377 6.00 18.97 -6.87
N LYS A 378 6.30 19.77 -7.88
CA LYS A 378 7.65 20.23 -8.17
C LYS A 378 8.00 21.32 -7.17
N LYS A 379 8.90 21.04 -6.23
CA LYS A 379 9.42 22.05 -5.31
C LYS A 379 10.80 22.50 -5.77
N PHE A 380 11.13 23.75 -5.51
CA PHE A 380 12.45 24.31 -5.81
C PHE A 380 13.21 24.51 -4.51
N SER A 381 14.51 24.17 -4.50
CA SER A 381 15.40 24.53 -3.41
C SER A 381 15.58 26.06 -3.38
N SER A 382 15.45 26.66 -2.20
CA SER A 382 15.65 28.10 -1.98
C SER A 382 17.02 28.60 -2.43
N ASN A 383 18.03 27.72 -2.44
CA ASN A 383 19.42 28.12 -2.66
C ASN A 383 19.92 27.87 -4.08
N HIS A 384 19.19 27.11 -4.91
CA HIS A 384 19.76 26.58 -6.15
C HIS A 384 18.86 26.65 -7.39
N ASN A 385 17.63 27.17 -7.32
CA ASN A 385 16.64 27.11 -8.41
C ASN A 385 16.50 25.70 -9.02
N LYS A 386 16.88 24.67 -8.26
CA LYS A 386 16.89 23.28 -8.69
C LYS A 386 15.58 22.66 -8.25
N GLU A 387 14.87 22.06 -9.21
CA GLU A 387 13.72 21.22 -8.94
C GLU A 387 14.18 20.03 -8.06
N LEU A 388 13.59 19.94 -6.87
CA LEU A 388 13.74 18.83 -5.95
C LEU A 388 12.64 17.81 -6.24
N ASP A 389 13.02 16.55 -6.31
CA ASP A 389 12.02 15.48 -6.24
C ASP A 389 11.35 15.45 -4.86
N PHE A 390 10.25 14.69 -4.72
CA PHE A 390 9.50 14.67 -3.46
C PHE A 390 10.30 14.11 -2.28
N ILE A 391 11.27 13.21 -2.51
CA ILE A 391 12.12 12.64 -1.45
C ILE A 391 13.09 13.70 -0.95
N GLN A 392 13.75 14.41 -1.87
CA GLN A 392 14.59 15.56 -1.59
C GLN A 392 13.81 16.64 -0.86
N HIS A 393 12.58 16.93 -1.28
CA HIS A 393 11.73 17.90 -0.60
C HIS A 393 11.43 17.48 0.84
N ILE A 394 11.03 16.22 1.07
CA ILE A 394 10.75 15.70 2.42
C ILE A 394 12.00 15.82 3.29
N ILE A 395 13.13 15.31 2.82
CA ILE A 395 14.36 15.27 3.61
C ILE A 395 14.90 16.69 3.87
N CYS A 396 14.96 17.54 2.85
CA CYS A 396 15.61 18.86 2.97
C CYS A 396 14.70 19.94 3.58
N ASN A 397 13.38 19.85 3.40
CA ASN A 397 12.48 20.95 3.76
C ASN A 397 11.41 20.58 4.78
N VAL A 398 11.11 19.29 4.98
CA VAL A 398 10.05 18.85 5.91
C VAL A 398 10.64 18.36 7.23
N PHE A 399 11.68 17.53 7.18
CA PHE A 399 12.33 17.03 8.39
C PHE A 399 13.16 18.11 9.09
N PRO A 400 13.17 18.13 10.43
CA PRO A 400 13.96 19.10 11.20
C PRO A 400 15.45 18.78 11.11
N ALA A 401 16.30 19.80 11.13
CA ALA A 401 17.74 19.68 11.35
C ALA A 401 18.52 18.79 10.35
N THR A 402 17.98 18.46 9.18
CA THR A 402 18.55 17.52 8.20
C THR A 402 19.68 18.08 7.33
N HIS A 403 20.57 18.92 7.87
CA HIS A 403 21.59 19.58 7.05
C HIS A 403 22.55 18.58 6.40
N ASN A 404 23.11 17.64 7.18
CA ASN A 404 24.06 16.66 6.66
C ASN A 404 23.37 15.63 5.77
N THR A 405 22.17 15.19 6.16
CA THR A 405 21.34 14.24 5.42
C THR A 405 20.94 14.78 4.06
N CYS A 406 20.44 16.03 4.01
CA CYS A 406 20.07 16.68 2.75
C CYS A 406 21.29 16.83 1.82
N LYS A 407 22.43 17.27 2.36
CA LYS A 407 23.67 17.40 1.59
C LYS A 407 24.09 16.07 0.98
N ALA A 408 24.13 15.00 1.77
CA ALA A 408 24.49 13.66 1.30
C ALA A 408 23.54 13.14 0.22
N LEU A 409 22.22 13.33 0.39
CA LEU A 409 21.23 12.95 -0.62
C LEU A 409 21.46 13.68 -1.96
N LEU A 410 21.73 14.98 -1.91
CA LEU A 410 21.98 15.79 -3.10
C LEU A 410 23.27 15.37 -3.82
N GLU A 411 24.30 14.97 -3.08
CA GLU A 411 25.56 14.44 -3.62
C GLU A 411 25.34 13.08 -4.30
N VAL A 412 24.62 12.15 -3.66
CA VAL A 412 24.27 10.84 -4.26
C VAL A 412 23.48 11.05 -5.55
N THR A 413 22.44 11.88 -5.52
CA THR A 413 21.62 12.13 -6.71
C THR A 413 22.42 12.78 -7.85
N LYS A 414 23.41 13.62 -7.52
CA LYS A 414 24.28 14.23 -8.53
C LYS A 414 25.17 13.19 -9.21
N ASN A 415 25.67 12.21 -8.45
CA ASN A 415 26.50 11.14 -8.97
C ASN A 415 25.69 10.16 -9.82
N GLU A 416 24.49 9.78 -9.37
CA GLU A 416 23.59 8.89 -10.11
C GLU A 416 23.21 9.45 -11.49
N LYS A 417 22.95 10.77 -11.59
CA LYS A 417 22.66 11.41 -12.89
C LYS A 417 23.82 11.31 -13.88
N ASN A 418 25.06 11.35 -13.40
CA ASN A 418 26.23 11.19 -14.26
C ASN A 418 26.41 9.72 -14.68
N GLU A 419 25.99 8.77 -13.84
CA GLU A 419 26.07 7.34 -14.15
C GLU A 419 24.93 6.86 -15.06
N GLU A 420 23.71 7.36 -14.90
CA GLU A 420 22.57 7.00 -15.76
C GLU A 420 22.78 7.41 -17.22
N GLU A 421 23.47 8.52 -17.48
CA GLU A 421 23.90 8.91 -18.83
C GLU A 421 24.90 7.91 -19.43
N SER A 422 25.63 7.17 -18.59
CA SER A 422 26.64 6.20 -19.01
C SER A 422 26.16 4.74 -19.06
N ASN A 423 25.11 4.41 -18.29
CA ASN A 423 24.61 3.04 -18.14
C ASN A 423 23.08 3.04 -18.17
N THR A 424 22.49 2.70 -19.33
CA THR A 424 21.04 2.63 -19.63
C THR A 424 20.25 1.57 -18.84
N LYS A 425 20.70 1.17 -17.64
CA LYS A 425 20.04 0.17 -16.83
C LYS A 425 19.04 0.85 -15.90
N GLN A 426 17.87 1.20 -16.46
CA GLN A 426 16.73 1.67 -15.69
C GLN A 426 16.46 0.70 -14.53
N LEU A 427 16.75 1.15 -13.31
CA LEU A 427 16.55 0.34 -12.12
C LEU A 427 15.03 0.23 -11.89
N ASN A 428 14.49 -0.97 -12.14
CA ASN A 428 13.10 -1.34 -11.89
C ASN A 428 12.08 -0.73 -12.88
N PRO A 429 12.17 -1.04 -14.19
CA PRO A 429 11.13 -0.62 -15.13
C PRO A 429 9.80 -1.21 -14.67
N SER A 430 8.76 -0.37 -14.61
CA SER A 430 7.41 -0.85 -14.40
C SER A 430 7.05 -1.76 -15.58
N LEU A 431 7.05 -3.07 -15.38
CA LEU A 431 6.66 -4.03 -16.41
C LEU A 431 5.20 -3.77 -16.78
N SER A 432 4.96 -3.50 -18.07
CA SER A 432 3.60 -3.39 -18.59
C SER A 432 2.90 -4.75 -18.52
N LEU A 433 1.67 -4.76 -18.01
CA LEU A 433 0.84 -5.96 -18.00
C LEU A 433 0.31 -6.31 -19.40
N PHE A 434 0.49 -5.45 -20.41
CA PHE A 434 0.02 -5.69 -21.77
C PHE A 434 0.59 -6.97 -22.37
N TYR A 435 1.90 -7.19 -22.20
CA TYR A 435 2.57 -8.38 -22.74
C TYR A 435 2.11 -9.66 -22.05
N ASP A 436 1.78 -9.58 -20.77
CA ASP A 436 1.22 -10.70 -20.02
C ASP A 436 -0.23 -11.00 -20.47
N PHE A 437 -1.04 -9.98 -20.76
CA PHE A 437 -2.37 -10.17 -21.34
C PHE A 437 -2.31 -10.84 -22.72
N ILE A 438 -1.40 -10.42 -23.59
CA ILE A 438 -1.18 -11.06 -24.89
C ILE A 438 -0.76 -12.52 -24.69
N ALA A 439 0.20 -12.79 -23.81
CA ALA A 439 0.68 -14.14 -23.53
C ALA A 439 -0.45 -15.07 -23.05
N VAL A 440 -1.24 -14.62 -22.08
CA VAL A 440 -2.35 -15.39 -21.51
C VAL A 440 -3.43 -15.66 -22.56
N GLU A 441 -3.82 -14.65 -23.34
CA GLU A 441 -4.86 -14.83 -24.37
C GLU A 441 -4.36 -15.73 -25.51
N ALA A 442 -3.12 -15.55 -25.98
CA ALA A 442 -2.51 -16.38 -27.02
C ALA A 442 -2.45 -17.85 -26.59
N CYS A 443 -2.12 -18.11 -25.33
CA CYS A 443 -2.14 -19.45 -24.75
C CYS A 443 -3.57 -20.01 -24.72
N ALA A 444 -4.53 -19.21 -24.24
CA ALA A 444 -5.93 -19.62 -24.11
C ALA A 444 -6.58 -20.00 -25.45
N ILE A 445 -6.19 -19.36 -26.55
CA ILE A 445 -6.68 -19.69 -27.90
C ILE A 445 -5.81 -20.71 -28.66
N GLY A 446 -4.76 -21.25 -28.01
CA GLY A 446 -3.90 -22.29 -28.60
C GLY A 446 -2.86 -21.80 -29.61
N VAL A 447 -2.69 -20.49 -29.77
CA VAL A 447 -1.63 -19.90 -30.62
C VAL A 447 -0.26 -20.06 -29.97
N LEU A 448 -0.19 -19.90 -28.64
CA LEU A 448 1.03 -20.10 -27.85
C LEU A 448 0.97 -21.45 -27.12
N ASN A 449 2.01 -22.27 -27.26
CA ASN A 449 2.08 -23.56 -26.57
C ASN A 449 2.61 -23.41 -25.13
N GLY A 450 1.69 -23.22 -24.17
CA GLY A 450 2.02 -23.14 -22.74
C GLY A 450 2.66 -24.42 -22.14
N THR A 451 2.73 -25.53 -22.88
CA THR A 451 3.49 -26.73 -22.47
C THR A 451 4.99 -26.62 -22.71
N GLN A 452 5.39 -25.82 -23.68
CA GLN A 452 6.79 -25.67 -24.08
C GLN A 452 7.42 -24.40 -23.49
N ILE A 453 6.61 -23.36 -23.28
CA ILE A 453 7.09 -22.06 -22.85
C ILE A 453 6.38 -21.67 -21.54
N SER A 454 7.14 -21.25 -20.54
CA SER A 454 6.58 -20.71 -19.30
C SER A 454 6.04 -19.29 -19.52
N ARG A 455 5.06 -18.88 -18.70
CA ARG A 455 4.39 -17.59 -18.84
C ARG A 455 5.34 -16.39 -18.79
N ASP A 456 6.37 -16.46 -17.94
CA ASP A 456 7.39 -15.42 -17.84
C ASP A 456 8.26 -15.32 -19.09
N ILE A 457 8.73 -16.45 -19.61
CA ILE A 457 9.47 -16.49 -20.89
C ILE A 457 8.60 -15.97 -22.04
N ALA A 458 7.33 -16.37 -22.11
CA ALA A 458 6.41 -15.89 -23.15
C ALA A 458 6.22 -14.36 -23.08
N ARG A 459 5.91 -13.83 -21.90
CA ARG A 459 5.75 -12.38 -21.69
C ARG A 459 7.02 -11.62 -22.08
N ASP A 460 8.18 -12.07 -21.61
CA ASP A 460 9.45 -11.36 -21.85
C ASP A 460 9.84 -11.43 -23.35
N GLY A 461 9.55 -12.55 -24.03
CA GLY A 461 9.72 -12.67 -25.48
C GLY A 461 8.77 -11.76 -26.26
N ILE A 462 7.49 -11.69 -25.88
CA ILE A 462 6.52 -10.76 -26.47
C ILE A 462 6.97 -9.31 -26.30
N GLN A 463 7.42 -8.93 -25.10
CA GLN A 463 7.95 -7.59 -24.84
C GLN A 463 9.14 -7.30 -25.74
N ARG A 464 10.11 -8.21 -25.82
CA ARG A 464 11.31 -8.02 -26.65
C ARG A 464 10.98 -7.91 -28.12
N TYR A 465 10.08 -8.74 -28.63
CA TYR A 465 9.62 -8.66 -30.02
C TYR A 465 9.02 -7.28 -30.31
N HIS A 466 8.13 -6.80 -29.46
CA HIS A 466 7.48 -5.51 -29.65
C HIS A 466 8.45 -4.33 -29.50
N GLU A 467 9.18 -4.26 -28.39
CA GLU A 467 9.98 -3.08 -28.04
C GLU A 467 11.32 -3.03 -28.75
N ILE A 468 11.95 -4.18 -28.97
CA ILE A 468 13.30 -4.24 -29.53
C ILE A 468 13.28 -4.59 -31.01
N VAL A 469 12.49 -5.59 -31.41
CA VAL A 469 12.48 -6.04 -32.83
C VAL A 469 11.64 -5.09 -33.68
N GLN A 470 10.46 -4.69 -33.21
CA GLN A 470 9.60 -3.74 -33.94
C GLN A 470 9.92 -2.27 -33.62
N GLY A 471 10.66 -1.98 -32.54
CA GLY A 471 10.99 -0.61 -32.14
C GLY A 471 9.77 0.19 -31.65
N LEU A 472 8.73 -0.49 -31.18
CA LEU A 472 7.47 0.10 -30.75
C LEU A 472 7.40 0.26 -29.22
N LYS A 473 6.56 1.15 -28.74
CA LYS A 473 6.30 1.38 -27.31
C LYS A 473 5.03 0.63 -26.90
N PRO A 474 4.84 0.29 -25.61
CA PRO A 474 3.61 -0.36 -25.14
C PRO A 474 2.30 0.30 -25.61
N ASN A 475 2.29 1.64 -25.78
CA ASN A 475 1.13 2.40 -26.20
C ASN A 475 0.85 2.36 -27.72
N ASP A 476 1.75 1.77 -28.51
CA ASP A 476 1.57 1.56 -29.95
C ASP A 476 0.77 0.27 -30.25
N LEU A 477 0.55 -0.58 -29.24
CA LEU A 477 -0.37 -1.73 -29.35
C LEU A 477 -1.81 -1.25 -29.58
N PRO A 478 -2.66 -2.06 -30.22
CA PRO A 478 -4.10 -1.83 -30.18
C PRO A 478 -4.60 -1.78 -28.74
N LEU A 479 -5.24 -0.67 -28.34
CA LEU A 479 -5.73 -0.47 -26.97
C LEU A 479 -7.26 -0.42 -26.91
N ILE A 480 -7.80 -0.91 -25.79
CA ILE A 480 -9.17 -0.68 -25.32
C ILE A 480 -9.07 0.33 -24.18
N CYS A 481 -9.65 1.50 -24.36
CA CYS A 481 -9.70 2.55 -23.36
C CYS A 481 -11.11 2.62 -22.73
N PRO A 482 -11.25 3.15 -21.51
CA PRO A 482 -12.55 3.43 -20.93
C PRO A 482 -13.34 4.41 -21.80
N SER A 483 -14.66 4.35 -21.70
CA SER A 483 -15.55 5.34 -22.30
C SER A 483 -15.35 6.73 -21.70
N ASP A 484 -15.75 7.78 -22.41
CA ASP A 484 -15.65 9.16 -21.92
C ASP A 484 -16.37 9.34 -20.58
N ALA A 485 -17.52 8.69 -20.40
CA ALA A 485 -18.27 8.70 -19.14
C ALA A 485 -17.49 8.06 -17.97
N GLU A 486 -16.78 6.95 -18.22
CA GLU A 486 -15.91 6.33 -17.20
C GLU A 486 -14.68 7.21 -16.90
N ILE A 487 -14.10 7.84 -17.92
CA ILE A 487 -12.98 8.79 -17.73
C ILE A 487 -13.41 9.98 -16.89
N GLU A 488 -14.58 10.55 -17.18
CA GLU A 488 -15.17 11.64 -16.41
C GLU A 488 -15.47 11.23 -14.97
N GLN A 489 -15.98 10.01 -14.75
CA GLN A 489 -16.19 9.47 -13.41
C GLN A 489 -14.86 9.37 -12.61
N ILE A 490 -13.77 8.91 -13.24
CA ILE A 490 -12.45 8.86 -12.61
C ILE A 490 -11.96 10.28 -12.28
N LEU A 491 -12.12 11.23 -13.22
CA LEU A 491 -11.73 12.61 -13.00
C LEU A 491 -12.47 13.21 -11.80
N ASN A 492 -13.80 13.07 -11.75
CA ASN A 492 -14.63 13.59 -10.68
C ASN A 492 -14.26 12.98 -9.32
N ALA A 493 -14.06 11.65 -9.27
CA ALA A 493 -13.60 10.98 -8.05
C ALA A 493 -12.21 11.48 -7.61
N SER A 494 -11.32 11.77 -8.57
CA SER A 494 -9.99 12.28 -8.29
C SER A 494 -9.97 13.75 -7.88
N LEU A 495 -10.90 14.56 -8.36
CA LEU A 495 -11.09 15.95 -7.94
C LEU A 495 -11.67 16.01 -6.53
N ASP A 496 -12.70 15.21 -6.23
CA ASP A 496 -13.26 15.07 -4.88
C ASP A 496 -12.17 14.69 -3.85
N HIS A 497 -11.31 13.73 -4.19
CA HIS A 497 -10.18 13.36 -3.34
C HIS A 497 -9.20 14.50 -3.11
N GLN A 498 -8.87 15.26 -4.16
CA GLN A 498 -7.93 16.36 -4.06
C GLN A 498 -8.52 17.51 -3.23
N GLU A 499 -9.79 17.83 -3.44
CA GLU A 499 -10.52 18.83 -2.66
C GLU A 499 -10.57 18.45 -1.18
N ARG A 500 -10.85 17.19 -0.87
CA ARG A 500 -10.82 16.69 0.51
C ARG A 500 -9.44 16.81 1.16
N ILE A 501 -8.36 16.57 0.43
CA ILE A 501 -6.99 16.80 0.94
C ILE A 501 -6.76 18.30 1.19
N CYS A 502 -7.16 19.15 0.24
CA CYS A 502 -6.98 20.60 0.30
C CYS A 502 -7.70 21.24 1.50
N ARG A 503 -8.99 20.92 1.70
CA ARG A 503 -9.78 21.43 2.83
C ARG A 503 -9.19 21.10 4.19
N ASN A 504 -8.48 19.98 4.27
CA ASN A 504 -7.99 19.38 5.50
C ASN A 504 -6.57 19.82 5.86
N VAL A 505 -5.80 20.33 4.90
CA VAL A 505 -4.41 20.74 5.07
C VAL A 505 -4.33 22.24 4.73
N GLU A 506 -4.84 23.06 5.65
CA GLU A 506 -5.08 24.52 5.56
C GLU A 506 -3.94 25.37 4.96
N ALA A 507 -2.71 24.85 4.92
CA ALA A 507 -1.52 25.63 4.56
C ALA A 507 -1.12 25.57 3.07
N LYS A 508 -1.72 24.71 2.22
CA LYS A 508 -1.14 24.44 0.89
C LYS A 508 -2.02 24.73 -0.32
N CYS A 509 -3.33 24.58 -0.24
CA CYS A 509 -4.17 24.81 -1.40
C CYS A 509 -4.66 26.25 -1.54
N ASN A 510 -4.04 27.25 -0.90
CA ASN A 510 -4.50 28.65 -0.98
C ASN A 510 -4.57 29.24 -2.40
N GLU A 511 -4.04 28.52 -3.39
CA GLU A 511 -4.34 28.72 -4.82
C GLU A 511 -5.28 27.63 -5.38
N GLU A 512 -6.39 27.30 -4.71
CA GLU A 512 -7.22 26.11 -4.96
C GLU A 512 -7.57 25.95 -6.44
N ALA A 513 -7.91 27.06 -7.10
CA ALA A 513 -8.20 27.10 -8.52
C ALA A 513 -7.00 26.66 -9.39
N LYS A 514 -5.79 27.15 -9.09
CA LYS A 514 -4.58 26.78 -9.85
C LYS A 514 -4.19 25.33 -9.60
N ASP A 515 -4.33 24.85 -8.37
CA ASP A 515 -4.06 23.44 -8.03
C ASP A 515 -5.06 22.50 -8.70
N MET A 516 -6.36 22.83 -8.71
CA MET A 516 -7.36 22.04 -9.44
C MET A 516 -7.12 22.07 -10.95
N ILE A 517 -6.79 23.23 -11.53
CA ILE A 517 -6.43 23.34 -12.96
C ILE A 517 -5.20 22.49 -13.28
N ARG A 518 -4.15 22.55 -12.44
CA ARG A 518 -2.94 21.72 -12.59
C ARG A 518 -3.30 20.23 -12.52
N HIS A 519 -4.16 19.84 -11.58
CA HIS A 519 -4.61 18.47 -11.41
C HIS A 519 -5.39 17.95 -12.61
N GLN A 520 -6.35 18.73 -13.13
CA GLN A 520 -7.10 18.41 -14.36
C GLN A 520 -6.17 18.31 -15.57
N SER A 521 -5.24 19.26 -15.73
CA SER A 521 -4.25 19.25 -16.82
C SER A 521 -3.39 17.98 -16.78
N ASN A 522 -2.86 17.62 -15.60
CA ASN A 522 -2.07 16.41 -15.42
C ASN A 522 -2.89 15.13 -15.59
N PHE A 523 -4.18 15.16 -15.22
CA PHE A 523 -5.12 14.07 -15.47
C PHE A 523 -5.26 13.83 -16.98
N TRP A 524 -5.66 14.84 -17.75
CA TRP A 524 -5.85 14.70 -19.20
C TRP A 524 -4.57 14.32 -19.92
N LYS A 525 -3.42 14.89 -19.53
CA LYS A 525 -2.11 14.45 -20.01
C LYS A 525 -1.86 12.96 -19.77
N SER A 526 -2.29 12.44 -18.62
CA SER A 526 -2.16 11.01 -18.29
C SER A 526 -3.11 10.12 -19.09
N ILE A 527 -4.28 10.63 -19.48
CA ILE A 527 -5.20 9.93 -20.38
C ILE A 527 -4.64 9.93 -21.81
N ASP A 528 -4.36 11.10 -22.35
CA ASP A 528 -4.13 11.29 -23.78
C ASP A 528 -2.75 10.82 -24.22
N GLU A 529 -1.70 11.22 -23.51
CA GLU A 529 -0.32 10.91 -23.88
C GLU A 529 0.11 9.54 -23.34
N LYS A 530 -0.27 9.24 -22.09
CA LYS A 530 0.23 8.04 -21.39
C LYS A 530 -0.70 6.84 -21.51
N LYS A 531 -1.95 7.00 -21.97
CA LYS A 531 -2.95 5.93 -22.13
C LYS A 531 -3.10 5.09 -20.85
N LYS A 532 -3.01 5.74 -19.68
CA LYS A 532 -2.75 5.09 -18.39
C LYS A 532 -3.85 4.13 -17.92
N PHE A 533 -5.07 4.35 -18.39
CA PHE A 533 -6.24 3.52 -18.07
C PHE A 533 -6.61 2.56 -19.21
N CYS A 534 -5.92 2.63 -20.33
CA CYS A 534 -6.17 1.71 -21.43
C CYS A 534 -5.50 0.36 -21.15
N THR A 535 -6.05 -0.69 -21.74
CA THR A 535 -5.49 -2.04 -21.74
C THR A 535 -5.32 -2.53 -23.17
N VAL A 536 -4.46 -3.50 -23.40
CA VAL A 536 -4.27 -4.03 -24.76
C VAL A 536 -5.51 -4.79 -25.25
N ASP A 537 -5.92 -4.53 -26.49
CA ASP A 537 -6.89 -5.32 -27.24
C ASP A 537 -6.20 -6.58 -27.77
N THR A 538 -6.09 -7.60 -26.91
CA THR A 538 -5.50 -8.88 -27.27
C THR A 538 -6.18 -9.54 -28.46
N ASN A 539 -7.49 -9.31 -28.68
CA ASN A 539 -8.20 -9.90 -29.81
C ASN A 539 -7.77 -9.29 -31.13
N LYS A 540 -7.48 -7.97 -31.14
CA LYS A 540 -6.96 -7.30 -32.32
C LYS A 540 -5.52 -7.67 -32.60
N VAL A 541 -4.67 -7.70 -31.56
CA VAL A 541 -3.27 -8.18 -31.65
C VAL A 541 -3.22 -9.59 -32.25
N LEU A 542 -4.01 -10.52 -31.72
CA LEU A 542 -3.99 -11.93 -32.12
C LEU A 542 -4.68 -12.24 -33.45
N LYS A 543 -5.22 -11.22 -34.14
CA LYS A 543 -5.70 -11.34 -35.53
C LYS A 543 -4.65 -10.94 -36.56
N GLU A 544 -3.59 -10.27 -36.15
CA GLU A 544 -2.51 -9.86 -37.04
C GLU A 544 -1.57 -11.04 -37.34
N THR A 545 -1.34 -11.32 -38.62
CA THR A 545 -0.52 -12.46 -39.08
C THR A 545 0.88 -12.47 -38.44
N GLN A 546 1.52 -11.29 -38.35
CA GLN A 546 2.85 -11.14 -37.75
C GLN A 546 2.92 -11.65 -36.30
N TRP A 547 1.88 -11.40 -35.51
CA TRP A 547 1.81 -11.83 -34.12
C TRP A 547 1.57 -13.34 -34.02
N ILE A 548 0.70 -13.89 -34.86
CA ILE A 548 0.44 -15.34 -34.91
C ILE A 548 1.72 -16.10 -35.31
N GLU A 549 2.43 -15.64 -36.35
CA GLU A 549 3.70 -16.23 -36.79
C GLU A 549 4.75 -16.17 -35.69
N PHE A 550 4.89 -15.03 -35.00
CA PHE A 550 5.82 -14.90 -33.88
C PHE A 550 5.47 -15.85 -32.72
N LEU A 551 4.21 -15.88 -32.29
CA LEU A 551 3.75 -16.62 -31.10
C LEU A 551 3.69 -18.14 -31.31
N SER A 552 3.49 -18.60 -32.55
CA SER A 552 3.37 -20.02 -32.89
C SER A 552 4.71 -20.76 -32.95
N SER A 553 5.82 -20.04 -33.10
CA SER A 553 7.15 -20.64 -33.17
C SER A 553 7.87 -20.56 -31.82
N SER A 554 8.06 -21.71 -31.17
CA SER A 554 8.72 -21.77 -29.87
C SER A 554 10.19 -21.31 -29.91
N SER A 555 10.83 -21.37 -31.09
CA SER A 555 12.22 -20.93 -31.26
C SER A 555 12.38 -19.42 -31.11
N ASN A 556 11.31 -18.63 -31.19
CA ASN A 556 11.38 -17.17 -31.08
C ASN A 556 11.55 -16.69 -29.63
N PHE A 557 11.41 -17.58 -28.65
CA PHE A 557 11.50 -17.29 -27.23
C PHE A 557 12.80 -17.77 -26.57
N MET A 558 13.63 -18.50 -27.33
CA MET A 558 14.97 -18.94 -26.93
C MET A 558 16.02 -17.97 -27.45
#